data_AF-A0A800FKE2-F1
#
_entry.id   AF-A0A800FKE2-F1
#
_cell.length_a   1.000
_cell.length_b   1.000
_cell.length_c   1.000
_cell.angle_alpha   90.00
_cell.angle_beta   90.00
_cell.angle_gamma   90.00
#
_symmetry.space_group_name_H-M   'P 1'
#
loop_
_entity.id
_entity.type
_entity.pdbx_description
1 polymer ?
#
loop_
_entity_poly.entity_id
_entity_poly.type
_entity_poly.pdbx_seq_one_letter_code
_entity_poly.pdbx_strand_id
1 'polypeptide(L)'
;MKPYVSKRKYKFDVSIDPRGKLADKLSVEGIPTLFFADKNGTILYRSSGYEDGYENEYLKELIKYLDKENIPYDDFKFKDKASRRKEAIVDIDF
;
A
#
# COMPACT_ATOMS: atom_id res chain seq x y z
N MET A 1 2.05 -20.52 8.42
CA MET A 1 1.52 -19.77 7.25
C MET A 1 0.19 -19.05 7.51
N LYS A 2 -0.59 -19.33 8.56
CA LYS A 2 -2.04 -19.02 8.53
C LYS A 2 -2.64 -17.93 9.44
N PRO A 3 -2.14 -17.50 10.63
CA PRO A 3 -2.96 -16.61 11.47
C PRO A 3 -2.95 -15.13 11.06
N TYR A 4 -1.79 -14.56 10.74
CA TYR A 4 -1.66 -13.09 10.68
C TYR A 4 -2.29 -12.46 9.44
N VAL A 5 -2.06 -13.06 8.26
CA VAL A 5 -2.61 -12.56 6.98
C VAL A 5 -4.12 -12.86 6.88
N SER A 6 -4.57 -14.04 7.34
CA SER A 6 -5.98 -14.43 7.27
C SER A 6 -6.87 -13.59 8.19
N LYS A 7 -6.36 -13.18 9.36
CA LYS A 7 -7.10 -12.33 10.32
C LYS A 7 -7.35 -10.93 9.77
N ARG A 8 -6.45 -10.38 8.96
CA ARG A 8 -6.51 -8.99 8.49
C ARG A 8 -7.39 -8.77 7.25
N LYS A 9 -7.97 -9.84 6.68
CA LYS A 9 -8.94 -9.80 5.55
C LYS A 9 -8.53 -8.83 4.43
N TYR A 10 -7.25 -8.80 4.07
CA TYR A 10 -6.77 -7.95 2.99
C TYR A 10 -7.50 -8.31 1.69
N LYS A 11 -7.95 -7.29 0.96
CA LYS A 11 -8.62 -7.46 -0.33
C LYS A 11 -7.65 -7.64 -1.51
N PHE A 12 -6.36 -7.67 -1.22
CA PHE A 12 -5.27 -7.76 -2.19
C PHE A 12 -4.36 -8.94 -1.87
N ASP A 13 -3.63 -9.40 -2.88
CA ASP A 13 -2.72 -10.52 -2.75
C ASP A 13 -1.56 -10.20 -1.81
N VAL A 14 -1.26 -11.12 -0.90
CA VAL A 14 -0.14 -11.02 0.03
C VAL A 14 0.85 -12.12 -0.28
N SER A 15 2.06 -11.74 -0.64
CA SER A 15 3.18 -12.65 -0.87
C SER A 15 4.21 -12.54 0.27
N ILE A 16 4.98 -13.61 0.48
CA ILE A 16 6.06 -13.66 1.47
C ILE A 16 7.37 -13.75 0.71
N ASP A 17 8.38 -12.98 1.10
CA ASP A 17 9.77 -13.10 0.64
C ASP A 17 10.65 -13.65 1.77
N PRO A 18 10.71 -14.98 1.98
CA PRO A 18 11.39 -15.56 3.14
C PRO A 18 12.91 -15.35 3.14
N ARG A 19 13.49 -15.05 1.97
CA ARG A 19 14.94 -14.94 1.79
C ARG A 19 15.40 -13.50 1.55
N GLY A 20 14.49 -12.52 1.60
CA GLY A 20 14.80 -11.11 1.34
C GLY A 20 15.28 -10.80 -0.07
N LYS A 21 15.22 -11.76 -1.01
CA LYS A 21 15.82 -11.58 -2.35
C LYS A 21 15.11 -10.50 -3.16
N LEU A 22 13.82 -10.32 -2.94
CA LEU A 22 13.04 -9.28 -3.60
C LEU A 22 13.32 -7.93 -2.96
N ALA A 23 13.38 -7.87 -1.62
CA ALA A 23 13.75 -6.66 -0.89
C ALA A 23 15.14 -6.15 -1.28
N ASP A 24 16.13 -7.04 -1.38
CA ASP A 24 17.49 -6.71 -1.80
C ASP A 24 17.54 -6.18 -3.25
N LYS A 25 16.83 -6.85 -4.17
CA LYS A 25 16.75 -6.45 -5.58
C LYS A 25 16.08 -5.10 -5.78
N LEU A 26 15.11 -4.77 -4.93
CA LEU A 26 14.43 -3.47 -4.91
C LEU A 26 15.15 -2.45 -4.02
N SER A 27 16.31 -2.83 -3.46
CA SER A 27 17.14 -2.02 -2.57
C SER A 27 16.33 -1.41 -1.43
N VAL A 28 15.45 -2.19 -0.81
CA VAL A 28 14.61 -1.76 0.32
C VAL A 28 15.48 -1.60 1.56
N GLU A 29 15.68 -0.35 2.00
CA GLU A 29 16.53 -0.02 3.15
C GLU A 29 15.73 0.18 4.45
N GLY A 30 14.43 0.45 4.36
CA GLY A 30 13.57 0.74 5.50
C GLY A 30 12.16 0.18 5.35
N ILE A 31 11.45 0.03 6.48
CA ILE A 31 10.07 -0.45 6.51
C ILE A 31 9.21 0.60 7.25
N PRO A 32 7.99 0.89 6.79
CA PRO A 32 7.39 0.41 5.54
C PRO A 32 8.05 1.05 4.31
N THR A 33 8.04 0.36 3.16
CA THR A 33 8.40 0.95 1.86
C THR A 33 7.25 0.73 0.89
N LEU A 34 6.87 1.77 0.14
CA LEU A 34 5.85 1.74 -0.90
C LEU A 34 6.50 1.95 -2.28
N PHE A 35 6.06 1.18 -3.26
CA PHE A 35 6.41 1.36 -4.66
C PHE A 35 5.15 1.45 -5.50
N PHE A 36 5.14 2.34 -6.49
CA PHE A 36 4.21 2.27 -7.61
C PHE A 36 4.96 1.80 -8.84
N ALA A 37 4.38 0.83 -9.55
CA ALA A 37 4.91 0.32 -10.80
C ALA A 37 3.85 0.43 -11.91
N ASP A 38 4.32 0.71 -13.13
CA ASP A 38 3.47 0.71 -14.32
C ASP A 38 3.18 -0.71 -14.83
N LYS A 39 2.39 -0.82 -15.90
CA LYS A 39 2.05 -2.09 -16.55
C LYS A 39 3.26 -2.80 -17.17
N ASN A 40 4.37 -2.09 -17.40
CA ASN A 40 5.60 -2.64 -17.96
C ASN A 40 6.61 -3.07 -16.87
N GLY A 41 6.27 -2.88 -15.59
CA GLY A 41 7.16 -3.18 -14.46
C GLY A 41 8.17 -2.08 -14.14
N THR A 42 8.00 -0.88 -14.69
CA THR A 42 8.83 0.30 -14.37
C THR A 42 8.35 0.94 -13.07
N ILE A 43 9.26 1.20 -12.14
CA ILE A 43 8.94 1.89 -10.89
C ILE A 43 8.73 3.38 -11.19
N LEU A 44 7.52 3.87 -10.91
CA LEU A 44 7.09 5.26 -11.11
C LEU A 44 7.33 6.14 -9.89
N TYR A 45 7.18 5.54 -8.70
CA TYR A 45 7.29 6.24 -7.43
C TYR A 45 7.78 5.29 -6.34
N ARG A 46 8.51 5.83 -5.39
CA ARG A 46 9.05 5.12 -4.23
C ARG A 46 8.95 6.00 -2.99
N SER A 47 8.44 5.46 -1.90
CA SER A 47 8.44 6.09 -0.57
C SER A 47 9.04 5.13 0.46
N SER A 48 9.96 5.63 1.29
CA SER A 48 10.56 4.90 2.39
C SER A 48 10.11 5.51 3.71
N GLY A 49 9.53 4.69 4.58
CA GLY A 49 8.85 5.12 5.79
C GLY A 49 7.35 5.40 5.57
N TYR A 50 6.71 5.81 6.66
CA TYR A 50 5.32 6.26 6.64
C TYR A 50 5.12 7.30 7.73
N GLU A 51 4.50 8.42 7.36
CA GLU A 51 3.99 9.42 8.29
C GLU A 51 2.53 9.74 7.97
N ASP A 52 1.80 10.15 8.99
CA ASP A 52 0.39 10.53 8.86
C ASP A 52 0.24 11.69 7.86
N GLY A 53 -0.56 11.49 6.81
CA GLY A 53 -0.76 12.48 5.74
C GLY A 53 -0.10 12.09 4.41
N TYR A 54 0.85 11.15 4.42
CA TYR A 54 1.47 10.64 3.18
C TYR A 54 0.45 9.94 2.28
N GLU A 55 -0.70 9.50 2.83
CA GLU A 55 -1.77 8.92 2.03
C GLU A 55 -2.26 9.87 0.93
N ASN A 56 -2.28 11.18 1.20
CA ASN A 56 -2.66 12.19 0.20
C ASN A 56 -1.62 12.31 -0.92
N GLU A 57 -0.34 12.19 -0.59
CA GLU A 57 0.75 12.22 -1.56
C GLU A 57 0.69 10.98 -2.46
N TYR A 58 0.48 9.82 -1.87
CA TYR A 58 0.32 8.56 -2.60
C TYR A 58 -0.85 8.62 -3.57
N LEU A 59 -2.01 9.14 -3.13
CA LEU A 59 -3.17 9.31 -3.98
C LEU A 59 -2.88 10.30 -5.13
N LYS A 60 -2.20 11.40 -4.84
CA LYS A 60 -1.84 12.41 -5.84
C LYS A 60 -0.93 11.84 -6.93
N GLU A 61 0.14 11.13 -6.57
CA GLU A 61 1.04 10.52 -7.55
C GLU A 61 0.35 9.41 -8.35
N LEU A 62 -0.56 8.66 -7.73
CA LEU A 62 -1.37 7.66 -8.43
C LEU A 62 -2.30 8.31 -9.46
N ILE A 63 -3.09 9.31 -9.07
CA ILE A 63 -4.01 10.03 -9.97
C ILE A 63 -3.25 10.65 -11.13
N LYS A 64 -2.12 11.32 -10.86
CA LYS A 64 -1.25 11.90 -11.89
C LYS A 64 -0.81 10.87 -12.93
N TYR A 65 -0.50 9.64 -12.50
CA TYR A 65 -0.17 8.56 -13.43
C TYR A 65 -1.39 8.09 -14.23
N LEU A 66 -2.54 7.90 -13.58
CA LEU A 66 -3.78 7.47 -14.25
C LEU A 66 -4.24 8.49 -15.28
N ASP A 67 -4.20 9.79 -14.96
CA ASP A 67 -4.52 10.89 -15.87
C ASP A 67 -3.57 10.90 -17.07
N LYS A 68 -2.26 10.74 -16.83
CA LYS A 68 -1.24 10.69 -17.89
C LYS A 68 -1.50 9.54 -18.88
N GLU A 69 -1.89 8.38 -18.37
CA GLU A 69 -2.18 7.19 -19.16
C GLU A 69 -3.63 7.12 -19.67
N ASN A 70 -4.45 8.15 -19.39
CA ASN A 70 -5.88 8.21 -19.72
C ASN A 70 -6.65 6.98 -19.21
N ILE A 71 -6.32 6.50 -18.01
CA ILE A 71 -6.99 5.38 -17.36
C ILE A 71 -8.17 5.92 -16.54
N PRO A 72 -9.42 5.50 -16.81
CA PRO A 72 -10.56 5.95 -16.03
C PRO A 72 -10.52 5.39 -14.61
N TYR A 73 -10.92 6.22 -13.63
CA TYR A 73 -11.07 5.86 -12.23
C TYR A 73 -12.31 6.52 -11.62
N ASP A 74 -12.85 5.91 -10.58
CA ASP A 74 -13.97 6.46 -9.81
C ASP A 74 -13.49 7.50 -8.79
N ASP A 75 -14.38 8.42 -8.41
CA ASP A 75 -14.12 9.39 -7.35
C ASP A 75 -13.81 8.68 -6.02
N PHE A 76 -12.56 8.78 -5.59
CA PHE A 76 -12.09 8.18 -4.35
C PHE A 76 -12.14 9.19 -3.19
N LYS A 77 -12.70 8.76 -2.06
CA LYS A 77 -12.64 9.50 -0.79
C LYS A 77 -12.12 8.58 0.31
N PHE A 78 -11.17 9.11 1.11
CA PHE A 78 -10.70 8.39 2.28
C PHE A 78 -11.84 8.17 3.28
N LYS A 79 -11.91 6.97 3.86
CA LYS A 79 -12.79 6.72 5.01
C LYS A 79 -12.30 7.54 6.22
N ASP A 80 -13.26 8.07 6.98
CA ASP A 80 -12.98 8.84 8.19
C ASP A 80 -12.03 8.11 9.15
N LYS A 81 -11.05 8.83 9.70
CA LYS A 81 -10.07 8.30 10.67
C LYS A 81 -10.74 7.65 11.89
N ALA A 82 -11.92 8.15 12.32
CA ALA A 82 -12.69 7.59 13.42
C ALA A 82 -13.26 6.20 13.11
N SER A 83 -13.67 5.95 11.85
CA SER A 83 -14.15 4.64 11.40
C SER A 83 -12.99 3.64 11.29
N ARG A 84 -11.83 4.07 10.80
CA ARG A 84 -10.60 3.24 10.74
C ARG A 84 -10.13 2.75 12.12
N ARG A 85 -10.18 3.62 13.14
CA ARG A 85 -9.81 3.25 14.52
C ARG A 85 -10.78 2.25 15.15
N LYS A 86 -12.09 2.39 14.92
CA LYS A 86 -13.09 1.43 15.40
C LYS A 86 -12.89 0.04 14.77
N GLU A 87 -12.64 -0.01 13.47
CA GLU A 87 -12.38 -1.27 12.75
C GLU A 87 -11.08 -1.95 13.26
N ALA A 88 -10.02 -1.17 13.48
CA ALA A 88 -8.75 -1.67 14.03
C ALA A 88 -8.86 -2.17 15.49
N ILE A 89 -9.73 -1.59 16.32
CA ILE A 89 -9.94 -2.03 17.72
C ILE A 89 -10.76 -3.33 17.76
N VAL A 90 -11.79 -3.46 16.91
CA VAL A 90 -12.67 -4.65 16.87
C VAL A 90 -11.94 -5.90 16.38
N ASP A 91 -10.90 -5.75 15.56
CA ASP A 91 -10.08 -6.89 15.09
C ASP A 91 -8.95 -7.30 16.08
N ILE A 92 -8.80 -6.61 17.22
CA ILE A 92 -7.84 -6.93 18.29
C ILE A 92 -8.59 -7.34 19.55
N ASP A 93 -9.26 -8.50 19.50
CA ASP A 93 -9.66 -9.23 20.71
C ASP A 93 -8.60 -10.32 21.00
N PHE A 94 -8.09 -10.34 22.23
CA PHE A 94 -7.10 -11.30 22.74
C PHE A 94 -7.73 -12.64 23.11
#